data_AF-A0AAD5D164-F1
#
_entry.id   AF-A0AAD5D164-F1
#
_cell.length_a   1.000
_cell.length_b   1.000
_cell.length_c   1.000
_cell.angle_alpha   90.00
_cell.angle_beta   90.00
_cell.angle_gamma   90.00
#
_symmetry.space_group_name_H-M   'P 1'
#
loop_
_entity.id
_entity.type
_entity.pdbx_description
1 polymer ?
#
loop_
_entity_poly.entity_id
_entity_poly.type
_entity_poly.pdbx_seq_one_letter_code
_entity_poly.pdbx_strand_id
1 'polypeptide(L)'
;YRKDREEWSDSAIACLLDAYLDKFVQLNRGNLRVRDWEEVAALVSERCENQVKSVEQCKNKVDNLKKRYKLERNRSLINNNNNNNVGGSGVSHWPWFSKMEEIVGNSLPMKSAVDDDKCGVRQSKRYTSATSSPSGQISNMELKSVRSPRWQRVVFKISGAALAGTGSQNTDPKAAMLIAREVSMACQMGVEVAIVVGGRNFFCGDSWVAATDSDRTTAYQIGMMATMMNSIILQSTLEKMGVQARVQSAFCLLDVSEPYNRQRAIRHLEKGRVVIFGGLNAGAGNPLFSTDTAAAIRASELHADVVIKGTSLHGIYECDTISSVEYEHISFRELASRGSSQIDMMAATFCEDNSIPVVIFSLHEPGNISRALSGENIGTLIDQTGRIG
;
A
#
# COMPACT_ATOMS: atom_id res chain seq x y z
N TYR A 1 13.53 9.12 40.21
CA TYR A 1 12.25 9.65 40.73
C TYR A 1 11.12 8.67 40.40
N ARG A 2 10.88 7.68 41.28
CA ARG A 2 9.65 6.87 41.27
C ARG A 2 8.67 7.60 42.19
N LYS A 3 7.90 8.53 41.63
CA LYS A 3 6.78 9.18 42.32
C LYS A 3 5.53 8.38 41.98
N ASP A 4 4.97 7.75 43.00
CA ASP A 4 3.57 7.31 43.09
C ASP A 4 3.07 6.46 41.92
N ARG A 5 3.33 5.14 41.96
CA ARG A 5 2.43 4.19 41.28
C ARG A 5 1.10 4.28 42.01
N GLU A 6 0.22 5.17 41.57
CA GLU A 6 -1.15 5.21 42.07
C GLU A 6 -1.80 3.84 41.83
N GLU A 7 -2.08 3.15 42.92
CA GLU A 7 -2.83 1.91 42.91
C GLU A 7 -4.30 2.25 42.64
N TRP A 8 -4.79 1.85 41.47
CA TRP A 8 -6.22 1.89 41.16
C TRP A 8 -6.82 0.57 41.63
N SER A 9 -7.86 0.63 42.46
CA SER A 9 -8.65 -0.55 42.82
C SER A 9 -9.38 -1.10 41.59
N ASP A 10 -9.69 -2.40 41.60
CA ASP A 10 -10.46 -3.01 40.51
C ASP A 10 -11.85 -2.38 40.36
N SER A 11 -12.47 -1.94 41.46
CA SER A 11 -13.72 -1.18 41.44
C SER A 11 -13.58 0.18 40.73
N ALA A 12 -12.48 0.90 40.97
CA ALA A 12 -12.21 2.18 40.32
C ALA A 12 -11.93 2.01 38.82
N ILE A 13 -11.28 0.90 38.43
CA ILE A 13 -11.05 0.58 37.02
C ILE A 13 -12.37 0.21 36.33
N ALA A 14 -13.24 -0.57 36.97
CA ALA A 14 -14.57 -0.89 36.44
C ALA A 14 -15.36 0.39 36.14
N CYS A 15 -15.45 1.27 37.15
CA CYS A 15 -16.21 2.51 37.06
C CYS A 15 -15.65 3.44 35.98
N LEU A 16 -14.32 3.54 35.86
CA LEU A 16 -13.66 4.32 34.82
C LEU A 16 -14.01 3.81 33.42
N LEU A 17 -13.98 2.50 33.22
CA LEU A 17 -14.28 1.91 31.91
C LEU A 17 -15.76 2.08 31.54
N ASP A 18 -16.67 1.95 32.50
CA ASP A 18 -18.10 2.14 32.27
C ASP A 18 -18.42 3.60 31.94
N ALA A 19 -17.92 4.56 32.73
CA ALA A 19 -18.10 5.99 32.47
C ALA A 19 -17.48 6.42 31.13
N TYR A 20 -16.30 5.89 30.81
CA TYR A 20 -15.65 6.13 29.51
C TYR A 20 -16.46 5.54 28.36
N LEU A 21 -16.95 4.30 28.49
CA LEU A 21 -17.71 3.61 27.44
C LEU A 21 -19.03 4.33 27.17
N ASP A 22 -19.76 4.75 28.20
CA ASP A 22 -21.01 5.50 28.06
C ASP A 22 -20.78 6.78 27.24
N LYS A 23 -19.73 7.55 27.56
CA LYS A 23 -19.37 8.76 26.80
C LYS A 23 -18.87 8.45 25.40
N PHE A 24 -18.11 7.38 25.25
CA PHE A 24 -17.61 6.95 23.95
C PHE A 24 -18.75 6.52 23.02
N VAL A 25 -19.78 5.86 23.54
CA VAL A 25 -20.99 5.49 22.79
C VAL A 25 -21.85 6.72 22.47
N GLN A 26 -22.06 7.64 23.42
CA GLN A 26 -22.78 8.90 23.19
C GLN A 26 -22.17 9.73 22.06
N LEU A 27 -20.84 9.67 21.89
CA LEU A 27 -20.11 10.37 20.84
C LEU A 27 -19.94 9.56 19.54
N ASN A 28 -20.74 8.50 19.33
CA ASN A 28 -20.61 7.60 18.17
C ASN A 28 -19.19 7.06 17.97
N ARG A 29 -18.54 6.61 19.05
CA ARG A 29 -17.15 6.11 19.06
C ARG A 29 -16.10 7.16 18.65
N GLY A 30 -16.41 8.44 18.85
CA GLY A 30 -15.50 9.56 18.67
C GLY A 30 -14.51 9.75 19.81
N ASN A 31 -13.50 10.60 19.61
CA ASN A 31 -12.55 10.97 20.66
C ASN A 31 -13.20 11.89 21.70
N LEU A 32 -13.10 11.55 22.99
CA LEU A 32 -13.54 12.40 24.09
C LEU A 32 -12.72 13.70 24.13
N ARG A 33 -13.41 14.84 24.20
CA ARG A 33 -12.82 16.18 24.38
C ARG A 33 -12.66 16.48 25.87
N VAL A 34 -12.03 17.60 26.19
CA VAL A 34 -11.71 18.00 27.58
C VAL A 34 -12.95 17.97 28.49
N ARG A 35 -14.08 18.52 28.04
CA ARG A 35 -15.34 18.51 28.80
C ARG A 35 -15.89 17.11 29.07
N ASP A 36 -15.79 16.21 28.09
CA ASP A 36 -16.25 14.84 28.24
C ASP A 36 -15.40 14.10 29.29
N TRP A 37 -14.10 14.40 29.35
CA TRP A 37 -13.20 13.84 30.34
C TRP A 37 -13.43 14.42 31.75
N GLU A 38 -13.82 15.68 31.88
CA GLU A 38 -14.23 16.29 33.16
C GLU A 38 -15.45 15.55 33.74
N GLU A 39 -16.43 15.21 32.89
CA GLU A 39 -17.60 14.43 33.29
C GLU A 39 -17.24 12.99 33.69
N VAL A 40 -16.35 12.32 32.93
CA VAL A 40 -15.85 10.99 33.28
C VAL A 40 -15.12 11.03 34.63
N ALA A 41 -14.27 12.04 34.86
CA ALA A 41 -13.55 12.19 36.12
C ALA A 41 -14.47 12.46 37.31
N ALA A 42 -15.53 13.25 37.10
CA ALA A 42 -16.56 13.51 38.11
C ALA A 42 -17.32 12.22 38.48
N LEU A 43 -17.78 11.45 37.49
CA LEU A 43 -18.50 10.19 37.71
C LEU A 43 -17.65 9.13 38.43
N VAL A 44 -16.37 9.05 38.08
CA VAL A 44 -15.42 8.14 38.75
C VAL A 44 -15.16 8.58 40.19
N SER A 45 -15.04 9.88 40.44
CA SER A 45 -14.81 10.43 41.78
C SER A 45 -16.03 10.32 42.70
N GLU A 46 -17.25 10.38 42.14
CA GLU A 46 -18.51 10.22 42.88
C GLU A 46 -18.74 8.77 43.31
N ARG A 47 -18.39 7.81 42.44
CA ARG A 47 -18.61 6.37 42.67
C ARG A 47 -17.46 5.67 43.40
N CYS A 48 -16.29 6.29 43.47
CA CYS A 48 -15.15 5.78 44.22
C CYS A 48 -15.08 6.46 45.58
N GLU A 49 -15.68 5.84 46.60
CA GLU A 49 -15.56 6.31 47.99
C GLU A 49 -14.08 6.47 48.36
N ASN A 50 -13.69 7.70 48.72
CA ASN A 50 -12.40 8.13 49.28
C ASN A 50 -11.24 8.49 48.33
N GLN A 51 -11.41 8.61 47.00
CA GLN A 51 -10.35 9.16 46.13
C GLN A 51 -10.88 10.03 44.98
N VAL A 52 -10.59 11.34 45.02
CA VAL A 52 -10.83 12.24 43.88
C VAL A 52 -9.81 11.93 42.77
N LYS A 53 -10.29 11.61 41.58
CA LYS A 53 -9.46 11.32 40.40
C LYS A 53 -9.51 12.49 39.42
N SER A 54 -8.36 13.05 39.08
CA SER A 54 -8.23 14.09 38.06
C SER A 54 -8.43 13.53 36.66
N VAL A 55 -8.81 14.42 35.74
CA VAL A 55 -8.94 14.14 34.29
C VAL A 55 -7.68 13.45 33.73
N GLU A 56 -6.51 13.96 34.09
CA GLU A 56 -5.24 13.45 33.58
C GLU A 56 -4.95 12.03 34.11
N GLN A 57 -5.35 11.72 35.34
CA GLN A 57 -5.23 10.37 35.91
C GLN A 57 -6.15 9.37 35.20
N CYS A 58 -7.41 9.75 34.95
CA CYS A 58 -8.38 8.94 34.21
C CYS A 58 -7.88 8.65 32.78
N LYS A 59 -7.41 9.69 32.06
CA LYS A 59 -6.88 9.56 30.71
C LYS A 59 -5.66 8.65 30.64
N ASN A 60 -4.67 8.88 31.51
CA ASN A 60 -3.47 8.05 31.57
C ASN A 60 -3.80 6.59 31.92
N LYS A 61 -4.80 6.35 32.77
CA LYS A 61 -5.23 4.99 33.10
C LYS A 61 -5.87 4.28 31.91
N VAL A 62 -6.78 4.94 31.18
CA VAL A 62 -7.40 4.40 29.96
C VAL A 62 -6.34 4.09 28.90
N ASP A 63 -5.37 4.98 28.68
CA ASP A 63 -4.29 4.76 27.70
C ASP A 63 -3.40 3.58 28.07
N ASN A 64 -3.08 3.41 29.36
CA ASN A 64 -2.34 2.25 29.83
C ASN A 64 -3.13 0.95 29.67
N LEU A 65 -4.44 0.96 29.92
CA LEU A 65 -5.30 -0.21 29.71
C LEU A 65 -5.41 -0.56 28.21
N LYS A 66 -5.53 0.43 27.32
CA LYS A 66 -5.49 0.23 25.86
C LYS A 66 -4.16 -0.38 25.40
N LYS A 67 -3.03 0.09 25.94
CA LYS A 67 -1.70 -0.49 25.65
C LYS A 67 -1.61 -1.95 26.12
N ARG A 68 -2.10 -2.24 27.33
CA ARG A 68 -2.13 -3.61 27.88
C ARG A 68 -3.04 -4.53 27.06
N TYR A 69 -4.21 -4.06 26.63
CA TYR A 69 -5.11 -4.81 25.74
C TYR A 69 -4.41 -5.21 24.44
N LYS A 70 -3.69 -4.28 23.79
CA LYS A 70 -2.95 -4.59 22.55
C LYS A 70 -1.89 -5.68 22.75
N LEU A 71 -1.19 -5.66 23.89
CA LEU A 71 -0.19 -6.68 24.24
C LEU A 71 -0.84 -8.04 24.51
N GLU A 72 -1.94 -8.06 25.28
CA GLU A 72 -2.66 -9.29 25.62
C GLU A 72 -3.31 -9.93 24.37
N ARG A 73 -3.86 -9.11 23.46
CA ARG A 73 -4.41 -9.55 22.18
C ARG A 73 -3.34 -10.17 21.28
N ASN A 74 -2.16 -9.53 21.21
CA ASN A 74 -1.03 -10.09 20.46
C ASN A 74 -0.53 -11.42 21.07
N ARG A 75 -0.53 -11.54 22.40
CA ARG A 75 -0.16 -12.78 23.09
C ARG A 75 -1.17 -13.91 22.82
N SER A 76 -2.47 -13.60 22.82
CA SER A 76 -3.54 -14.56 22.48
C SER A 76 -3.42 -15.06 21.04
N LEU A 77 -3.09 -14.17 20.09
CA LEU A 77 -2.84 -14.53 18.68
C LEU A 77 -1.61 -15.44 18.51
N ILE A 78 -0.53 -15.19 19.25
CA ILE A 78 0.69 -16.02 19.20
C ILE A 78 0.45 -17.40 19.82
N ASN A 79 -0.28 -17.49 20.94
CA ASN A 79 -0.59 -18.77 21.58
C ASN A 79 -1.53 -19.65 20.72
N ASN A 80 -2.49 -19.06 19.99
CA ASN A 80 -3.35 -19.81 19.08
C ASN A 80 -2.58 -20.39 17.88
N ASN A 81 -1.50 -19.76 17.45
CA ASN A 81 -0.67 -20.28 16.34
C ASN A 81 0.24 -21.45 16.73
N ASN A 82 0.47 -21.69 18.03
CA ASN A 82 1.34 -22.77 18.51
C ASN A 82 0.61 -24.05 18.93
N ASN A 83 -0.73 -24.01 19.12
CA ASN A 83 -1.51 -25.17 19.52
C ASN A 83 -2.53 -25.57 18.44
N ASN A 84 -2.12 -26.44 17.52
CA ASN A 84 -3.04 -27.24 16.70
C ASN A 84 -3.65 -28.37 17.53
N ASN A 85 -4.46 -28.04 18.54
CA ASN A 85 -5.29 -29.05 19.21
C ASN A 85 -6.69 -28.52 19.54
N VAL A 86 -7.66 -29.39 19.24
CA VAL A 86 -9.10 -29.16 19.24
C VAL A 86 -9.62 -28.80 20.64
N GLY A 87 -10.41 -27.71 20.71
CA GLY A 87 -11.36 -27.46 21.80
C GLY A 87 -10.82 -26.80 23.06
N GLY A 88 -10.67 -25.48 23.04
CA GLY A 88 -10.49 -24.69 24.27
C GLY A 88 -10.52 -23.20 23.97
N SER A 89 -11.59 -22.51 24.38
CA SER A 89 -11.75 -21.06 24.20
C SER A 89 -10.53 -20.29 24.70
N GLY A 90 -9.84 -19.60 23.79
CA GLY A 90 -8.75 -18.67 24.10
C GLY A 90 -9.23 -17.39 24.78
N VAL A 91 -9.92 -17.52 25.92
CA VAL A 91 -10.40 -16.40 26.71
C VAL A 91 -9.22 -15.87 27.52
N SER A 92 -8.76 -14.65 27.23
CA SER A 92 -7.77 -13.99 28.08
C SER A 92 -8.30 -13.89 29.52
N HIS A 93 -7.54 -14.40 30.49
CA HIS A 93 -7.86 -14.32 31.93
C HIS A 93 -7.82 -12.90 32.52
N TRP A 94 -7.58 -11.88 31.69
CA TRP A 94 -7.54 -10.50 32.14
C TRP A 94 -8.96 -9.95 32.31
N PRO A 95 -9.38 -9.54 33.52
CA PRO A 95 -10.79 -9.18 33.80
C PRO A 95 -11.35 -8.06 32.92
N TRP A 96 -10.49 -7.18 32.42
CA TRP A 96 -10.88 -6.02 31.60
C TRP A 96 -10.82 -6.29 30.10
N PHE A 97 -10.46 -7.51 29.66
CA PHE A 97 -10.25 -7.81 28.24
C PHE A 97 -11.52 -7.63 27.42
N SER A 98 -12.66 -8.16 27.88
CA SER A 98 -13.94 -8.06 27.17
C SER A 98 -14.43 -6.61 27.06
N LYS A 99 -14.39 -5.83 28.16
CA LYS A 99 -14.73 -4.39 28.13
C LYS A 99 -13.81 -3.59 27.20
N MET A 100 -12.52 -3.92 27.15
CA MET A 100 -11.56 -3.28 26.25
C MET A 100 -11.76 -3.67 24.79
N GLU A 101 -12.19 -4.90 24.53
CA GLU A 101 -12.54 -5.36 23.19
C GLU A 101 -13.78 -4.62 22.65
N GLU A 102 -14.77 -4.33 23.48
CA GLU A 102 -15.91 -3.49 23.09
C GLU A 102 -15.51 -2.05 22.76
N ILE A 103 -14.60 -1.48 23.55
CA ILE A 103 -14.08 -0.11 23.36
C ILE A 103 -13.21 0.01 22.10
N VAL A 104 -12.34 -0.96 21.85
CA VAL A 104 -11.28 -0.87 20.81
C VAL A 104 -11.62 -1.65 19.54
N GLY A 105 -12.27 -2.80 19.67
CA GLY A 105 -12.46 -3.80 18.61
C GLY A 105 -13.42 -3.38 17.50
N ASN A 106 -14.16 -2.28 17.68
CA ASN A 106 -15.31 -1.95 16.84
C ASN A 106 -15.24 -0.52 16.24
N SER A 107 -14.05 0.08 16.18
CA SER A 107 -13.81 1.42 15.63
C SER A 107 -13.48 1.39 14.13
N LEU A 108 -14.49 1.15 13.29
CA LEU A 108 -14.52 1.53 11.87
C LEU A 108 -15.66 2.55 11.68
N PRO A 109 -15.41 3.77 11.15
CA PRO A 109 -16.48 4.75 11.00
C PRO A 109 -17.31 4.49 9.73
N MET A 110 -18.61 4.19 9.90
CA MET A 110 -19.62 4.43 8.87
C MET A 110 -19.96 5.92 8.83
N LYS A 111 -19.86 6.56 7.66
CA LYS A 111 -20.49 7.87 7.40
C LYS A 111 -21.72 7.63 6.53
N SER A 112 -22.89 7.81 7.13
CA SER A 112 -24.17 7.94 6.47
C SER A 112 -24.33 9.34 5.88
N ALA A 113 -24.91 9.37 4.67
CA ALA A 113 -25.34 10.56 3.96
C ALA A 113 -26.54 11.20 4.65
N VAL A 114 -26.53 12.53 4.74
CA VAL A 114 -27.74 13.36 4.86
C VAL A 114 -27.50 14.58 3.99
N ASP A 115 -28.29 14.67 2.92
CA ASP A 115 -28.52 15.86 2.11
C ASP A 115 -29.16 16.94 2.96
N ASP A 116 -28.67 18.18 2.84
CA ASP A 116 -29.49 19.35 3.11
C ASP A 116 -29.05 20.52 2.21
N ASP A 117 -30.07 21.26 1.83
CA ASP A 117 -30.23 21.96 0.57
C ASP A 117 -29.76 23.44 0.61
N LYS A 118 -29.59 24.00 -0.60
CA LYS A 118 -29.61 25.45 -0.98
C LYS A 118 -28.38 26.37 -0.79
N CYS A 119 -27.84 26.70 -1.96
CA CYS A 119 -27.83 28.02 -2.62
C CYS A 119 -27.02 29.19 -1.99
N GLY A 120 -26.00 29.62 -2.74
CA GLY A 120 -25.28 30.89 -2.51
C GLY A 120 -24.38 31.27 -3.68
N VAL A 121 -24.95 31.95 -4.68
CA VAL A 121 -24.25 32.64 -5.76
C VAL A 121 -23.24 33.63 -5.19
N ARG A 122 -21.95 33.51 -5.51
CA ARG A 122 -21.01 34.64 -5.44
C ARG A 122 -19.99 34.62 -6.59
N GLN A 123 -20.10 35.68 -7.39
CA GLN A 123 -19.27 36.07 -8.51
C GLN A 123 -17.81 36.31 -8.07
N SER A 124 -16.84 35.76 -8.80
CA SER A 124 -15.44 36.19 -8.71
C SER A 124 -15.15 37.19 -9.82
N LYS A 125 -15.02 38.46 -9.42
CA LYS A 125 -14.55 39.57 -10.26
C LYS A 125 -13.08 39.38 -10.62
N ARG A 126 -12.80 39.56 -11.91
CA ARG A 126 -11.50 39.91 -12.50
C ARG A 126 -10.86 41.09 -11.76
N TYR A 127 -9.55 41.01 -11.54
CA TYR A 127 -8.66 42.17 -11.52
C TYR A 127 -7.41 41.87 -12.35
N THR A 128 -7.15 42.77 -13.28
CA THR A 128 -5.95 42.92 -14.11
C THR A 128 -5.07 44.03 -13.52
N SER A 129 -3.75 43.84 -13.50
CA SER A 129 -2.66 44.82 -13.67
C SER A 129 -1.35 44.20 -13.13
N ALA A 130 -0.34 43.94 -13.97
CA ALA A 130 0.69 44.84 -14.50
C ALA A 130 1.97 44.89 -13.62
N THR A 131 3.04 44.33 -14.20
CA THR A 131 4.48 44.64 -14.14
C THR A 131 5.04 45.60 -13.08
N SER A 132 6.09 45.13 -12.37
CA SER A 132 7.42 45.79 -12.32
C SER A 132 8.44 44.98 -11.50
N SER A 133 9.58 44.65 -12.11
CA SER A 133 10.79 44.14 -11.45
C SER A 133 11.46 45.22 -10.58
N PRO A 134 12.28 44.83 -9.58
CA PRO A 134 13.72 45.05 -9.79
C PRO A 134 14.61 43.91 -9.27
N SER A 135 15.57 43.58 -10.12
CA SER A 135 16.95 43.13 -9.87
C SER A 135 17.43 43.02 -8.41
N GLY A 136 17.80 41.80 -8.01
CA GLY A 136 18.58 41.49 -6.80
C GLY A 136 19.24 40.12 -6.89
N GLN A 137 20.51 40.11 -7.28
CA GLN A 137 21.58 39.12 -7.03
C GLN A 137 21.17 37.66 -6.78
N ILE A 138 21.30 36.81 -7.81
CA ILE A 138 21.34 35.36 -7.65
C ILE A 138 22.81 34.96 -7.45
N SER A 139 23.14 34.55 -6.22
CA SER A 139 24.34 33.78 -5.93
C SER A 139 24.30 32.47 -6.73
N ASN A 140 25.33 32.23 -7.53
CA ASN A 140 25.58 30.98 -8.22
C ASN A 140 25.70 29.82 -7.20
N MET A 141 24.58 29.22 -6.83
CA MET A 141 24.55 27.80 -6.50
C MET A 141 24.55 27.07 -7.84
N GLU A 142 25.65 26.39 -8.14
CA GLU A 142 25.71 25.43 -9.23
C GLU A 142 24.48 24.53 -9.16
N LEU A 143 23.57 24.72 -10.12
CA LEU A 143 22.46 23.81 -10.35
C LEU A 143 23.12 22.47 -10.67
N LYS A 144 23.06 21.51 -9.74
CA LYS A 144 23.45 20.12 -10.03
C LYS A 144 22.76 19.75 -11.33
N SER A 145 23.56 19.49 -12.37
CA SER A 145 23.09 18.98 -13.67
C SER A 145 22.10 17.84 -13.40
N VAL A 146 20.80 18.10 -13.58
CA VAL A 146 19.79 17.04 -13.54
C VAL A 146 20.14 16.13 -14.70
N ARG A 147 20.73 14.96 -14.38
CA ARG A 147 21.03 13.96 -15.39
C ARG A 147 19.71 13.61 -16.05
N SER A 148 19.63 13.77 -17.38
CA SER A 148 18.46 13.31 -18.13
C SER A 148 18.29 11.82 -17.88
N PRO A 149 17.09 11.34 -17.54
CA PRO A 149 16.86 9.92 -17.34
C PRO A 149 17.14 9.17 -18.65
N ARG A 150 17.69 7.95 -18.55
CA ARG A 150 17.93 7.08 -19.72
C ARG A 150 16.61 6.63 -20.35
N TRP A 151 15.58 6.46 -19.52
CA TRP A 151 14.24 6.07 -19.94
C TRP A 151 13.31 7.26 -19.89
N GLN A 152 12.56 7.49 -20.96
CA GLN A 152 11.50 8.48 -20.98
C GLN A 152 10.20 7.87 -20.46
N ARG A 153 9.84 6.66 -20.90
CA ARG A 153 8.60 5.97 -20.51
C ARG A 153 8.89 4.55 -20.04
N VAL A 154 8.38 4.21 -18.86
CA VAL A 154 8.63 2.90 -18.23
C VAL A 154 7.33 2.23 -17.82
N VAL A 155 7.29 0.91 -17.95
CA VAL A 155 6.29 0.09 -17.26
C VAL A 155 6.94 -0.55 -16.05
N PHE A 156 6.54 -0.09 -14.87
CA PHE A 156 6.99 -0.61 -13.58
C PHE A 156 6.06 -1.70 -13.08
N LYS A 157 6.56 -2.95 -13.07
CA LYS A 157 5.85 -4.11 -12.54
C LYS A 157 6.22 -4.35 -11.09
N ILE A 158 5.20 -4.35 -10.23
CA ILE A 158 5.30 -4.58 -8.79
C ILE A 158 4.61 -5.91 -8.47
N SER A 159 5.29 -6.82 -7.75
CA SER A 159 4.63 -8.03 -7.26
C SER A 159 3.63 -7.68 -6.14
N GLY A 160 2.51 -8.39 -6.06
CA GLY A 160 1.58 -8.19 -4.93
C GLY A 160 2.27 -8.47 -3.59
N ALA A 161 3.12 -9.49 -3.53
CA ALA A 161 3.89 -9.85 -2.35
C ALA A 161 4.79 -8.71 -1.84
N ALA A 162 5.34 -7.88 -2.73
CA ALA A 162 6.13 -6.71 -2.35
C ALA A 162 5.32 -5.67 -1.53
N LEU A 163 3.99 -5.67 -1.66
CA LEU A 163 3.11 -4.80 -0.88
C LEU A 163 2.70 -5.40 0.46
N ALA A 164 2.88 -6.70 0.71
CA ALA A 164 2.46 -7.35 1.96
C ALA A 164 3.34 -6.97 3.16
N GLY A 165 4.63 -6.71 2.92
CA GLY A 165 5.63 -6.49 3.98
C GLY A 165 5.79 -7.72 4.89
N THR A 166 6.28 -7.51 6.12
CA THR A 166 6.50 -8.58 7.11
C THR A 166 5.35 -8.70 8.13
N GLY A 167 4.27 -7.95 7.95
CA GLY A 167 3.14 -7.89 8.88
C GLY A 167 2.09 -8.97 8.62
N SER A 168 1.10 -9.05 9.52
CA SER A 168 -0.07 -9.95 9.37
C SER A 168 -1.20 -9.34 8.52
N GLN A 169 -0.99 -8.15 7.96
CA GLN A 169 -1.97 -7.47 7.11
C GLN A 169 -1.64 -7.80 5.65
N ASN A 170 -2.66 -7.86 4.80
CA ASN A 170 -2.48 -8.09 3.36
C ASN A 170 -1.69 -6.96 2.67
N THR A 171 -1.59 -5.78 3.28
CA THR A 171 -0.80 -4.67 2.73
C THR A 171 -0.09 -3.93 3.84
N ASP A 172 1.21 -3.73 3.69
CA ASP A 172 2.03 -2.88 4.54
C ASP A 172 2.00 -1.44 4.02
N PRO A 173 1.41 -0.48 4.78
CA PRO A 173 1.41 0.92 4.41
C PRO A 173 2.80 1.49 4.18
N LYS A 174 3.83 0.98 4.88
CA LYS A 174 5.21 1.46 4.72
C LYS A 174 5.79 1.10 3.36
N ALA A 175 5.51 -0.12 2.88
CA ALA A 175 5.94 -0.57 1.56
C ALA A 175 5.28 0.27 0.44
N ALA A 176 3.96 0.49 0.53
CA ALA A 176 3.24 1.34 -0.42
C ALA A 176 3.78 2.78 -0.41
N MET A 177 4.04 3.36 0.77
CA MET A 177 4.60 4.71 0.92
C MET A 177 6.02 4.83 0.36
N LEU A 178 6.87 3.82 0.57
CA LEU A 178 8.21 3.76 0.00
C LEU A 178 8.14 3.78 -1.53
N ILE A 179 7.34 2.89 -2.13
CA ILE A 179 7.14 2.82 -3.57
C ILE A 179 6.63 4.16 -4.11
N ALA A 180 5.59 4.74 -3.48
CA ALA A 180 5.01 6.00 -3.93
C ALA A 180 6.03 7.16 -3.86
N ARG A 181 6.87 7.19 -2.82
CA ARG A 181 7.95 8.19 -2.70
C ARG A 181 8.98 8.04 -3.82
N GLU A 182 9.42 6.82 -4.09
CA GLU A 182 10.42 6.54 -5.13
C GLU A 182 9.89 6.82 -6.54
N VAL A 183 8.65 6.44 -6.82
CA VAL A 183 7.97 6.78 -8.07
C VAL A 183 7.83 8.31 -8.21
N SER A 184 7.51 9.02 -7.13
CA SER A 184 7.46 10.50 -7.13
C SER A 184 8.81 11.10 -7.52
N MET A 185 9.92 10.58 -7.00
CA MET A 185 11.26 11.04 -7.35
C MET A 185 11.56 10.84 -8.85
N ALA A 186 11.21 9.67 -9.42
CA ALA A 186 11.39 9.42 -10.85
C ALA A 186 10.51 10.34 -11.73
N CYS A 187 9.25 10.57 -11.32
CA CYS A 187 8.35 11.48 -12.03
C CYS A 187 8.86 12.92 -12.02
N GLN A 188 9.47 13.37 -10.92
CA GLN A 188 10.11 14.70 -10.82
C GLN A 188 11.30 14.87 -11.77
N MET A 189 11.93 13.76 -12.19
CA MET A 189 12.99 13.75 -13.20
C MET A 189 12.45 13.72 -14.64
N GLY A 190 11.12 13.71 -14.82
CA GLY A 190 10.46 13.68 -16.13
C GLY A 190 10.18 12.30 -16.69
N VAL A 191 10.37 11.23 -15.90
CA VAL A 191 10.03 9.87 -16.32
C VAL A 191 8.52 9.66 -16.30
N GLU A 192 7.97 9.16 -17.40
CA GLU A 192 6.58 8.77 -17.51
C GLU A 192 6.40 7.33 -16.99
N VAL A 193 5.73 7.19 -15.84
CA VAL A 193 5.61 5.91 -15.13
C VAL A 193 4.22 5.31 -15.30
N ALA A 194 4.16 4.14 -15.93
CA ALA A 194 3.01 3.25 -15.90
C ALA A 194 3.26 2.11 -14.90
N ILE A 195 2.27 1.73 -14.10
CA ILE A 195 2.40 0.71 -13.06
C ILE A 195 1.49 -0.48 -13.37
N VAL A 196 2.05 -1.68 -13.26
CA VAL A 196 1.30 -2.94 -13.21
C VAL A 196 1.57 -3.59 -11.86
N VAL A 197 0.52 -3.90 -11.11
CA VAL A 197 0.65 -4.48 -9.76
C VAL A 197 -0.06 -5.82 -9.67
N GLY A 198 0.62 -6.83 -9.12
CA GLY A 198 0.04 -8.15 -8.86
C GLY A 198 -0.85 -8.17 -7.63
N GLY A 199 -1.66 -9.23 -7.46
CA GLY A 199 -2.66 -9.35 -6.37
C GLY A 199 -2.36 -10.38 -5.28
N ARG A 200 -1.18 -11.03 -5.33
CA ARG A 200 -0.88 -12.22 -4.48
C ARG A 200 -0.91 -11.99 -2.97
N ASN A 201 -0.79 -10.74 -2.53
CA ASN A 201 -0.92 -10.34 -1.14
C ASN A 201 -2.36 -10.38 -0.61
N PHE A 202 -3.35 -10.33 -1.49
CA PHE A 202 -4.75 -10.54 -1.14
C PHE A 202 -5.23 -11.95 -1.49
N PHE A 203 -4.80 -12.49 -2.64
CA PHE A 203 -5.30 -13.77 -3.11
C PHE A 203 -4.27 -14.53 -3.98
N CYS A 204 -4.06 -15.81 -3.66
CA CYS A 204 -3.24 -16.73 -4.44
C CYS A 204 -4.13 -17.80 -5.08
N GLY A 205 -4.34 -17.70 -6.40
CA GLY A 205 -5.25 -18.57 -7.13
C GLY A 205 -4.84 -20.04 -7.12
N ASP A 206 -3.55 -20.34 -7.33
CA ASP A 206 -3.06 -21.72 -7.38
C ASP A 206 -3.25 -22.44 -6.05
N SER A 207 -3.01 -21.75 -4.93
CA SER A 207 -3.24 -22.29 -3.59
C SER A 207 -4.73 -22.54 -3.33
N TRP A 208 -5.61 -21.65 -3.80
CA TRP A 208 -7.05 -21.82 -3.65
C TRP A 208 -7.58 -23.02 -4.44
N VAL A 209 -7.22 -23.12 -5.71
CA VAL A 209 -7.64 -24.21 -6.60
C VAL A 209 -7.13 -25.55 -6.06
N ALA A 210 -5.87 -25.62 -5.65
CA ALA A 210 -5.30 -26.84 -5.08
C ALA A 210 -5.99 -27.28 -3.78
N ALA A 211 -6.46 -26.34 -2.96
CA ALA A 211 -7.09 -26.65 -1.67
C ALA A 211 -8.59 -26.97 -1.77
N THR A 212 -9.28 -26.43 -2.79
CA THR A 212 -10.75 -26.46 -2.85
C THR A 212 -11.30 -27.20 -4.06
N ASP A 213 -10.46 -27.60 -5.01
CA ASP A 213 -10.87 -28.12 -6.32
C ASP A 213 -11.86 -27.18 -7.04
N SER A 214 -11.77 -25.88 -6.77
CA SER A 214 -12.62 -24.85 -7.38
C SER A 214 -12.25 -24.62 -8.84
N ASP A 215 -13.23 -24.15 -9.62
CA ASP A 215 -12.98 -23.70 -10.99
C ASP A 215 -11.94 -22.56 -11.03
N ARG A 216 -10.95 -22.75 -11.90
CA ARG A 216 -9.83 -21.82 -12.08
C ARG A 216 -10.33 -20.45 -12.52
N THR A 217 -11.41 -20.39 -13.31
CA THR A 217 -12.04 -19.12 -13.78
C THR A 217 -12.41 -18.21 -12.61
N THR A 218 -13.01 -18.76 -11.56
CA THR A 218 -13.40 -18.02 -10.35
C THR A 218 -12.17 -17.47 -9.63
N ALA A 219 -11.11 -18.27 -9.50
CA ALA A 219 -9.85 -17.83 -8.91
C ALA A 219 -9.23 -16.65 -9.70
N TYR A 220 -9.35 -16.64 -11.03
CA TYR A 220 -8.92 -15.49 -11.84
C TYR A 220 -9.76 -14.24 -11.56
N GLN A 221 -11.09 -14.36 -11.47
CA GLN A 221 -11.92 -13.19 -11.17
C GLN A 221 -11.53 -12.56 -9.82
N ILE A 222 -11.29 -13.38 -8.80
CA ILE A 222 -10.82 -12.92 -7.48
C ILE A 222 -9.43 -12.28 -7.60
N GLY A 223 -8.52 -12.88 -8.37
CA GLY A 223 -7.19 -12.32 -8.65
C GLY A 223 -7.25 -10.94 -9.33
N MET A 224 -8.16 -10.74 -10.28
CA MET A 224 -8.38 -9.43 -10.91
C MET A 224 -8.83 -8.39 -9.88
N MET A 225 -9.77 -8.75 -9.00
CA MET A 225 -10.20 -7.87 -7.92
C MET A 225 -9.06 -7.53 -6.96
N ALA A 226 -8.20 -8.49 -6.64
CA ALA A 226 -7.01 -8.25 -5.81
C ALA A 226 -6.04 -7.24 -6.44
N THR A 227 -5.78 -7.33 -7.76
CA THR A 227 -4.95 -6.29 -8.43
C THR A 227 -5.62 -4.93 -8.42
N MET A 228 -6.95 -4.88 -8.49
CA MET A 228 -7.72 -3.65 -8.43
C MET A 228 -7.63 -2.99 -7.05
N MET A 229 -7.71 -3.79 -5.98
CA MET A 229 -7.51 -3.31 -4.60
C MET A 229 -6.12 -2.67 -4.43
N ASN A 230 -5.06 -3.34 -4.89
CA ASN A 230 -3.71 -2.78 -4.84
C ASN A 230 -3.58 -1.50 -5.68
N SER A 231 -4.25 -1.43 -6.83
CA SER A 231 -4.22 -0.25 -7.71
C SER A 231 -4.83 0.98 -7.02
N ILE A 232 -5.95 0.82 -6.33
CA ILE A 232 -6.60 1.88 -5.55
C ILE A 232 -5.71 2.33 -4.38
N ILE A 233 -5.09 1.37 -3.69
CA ILE A 233 -4.16 1.68 -2.59
C ILE A 233 -2.98 2.50 -3.10
N LEU A 234 -2.36 2.08 -4.21
CA LEU A 234 -1.23 2.79 -4.81
C LEU A 234 -1.65 4.18 -5.32
N GLN A 235 -2.83 4.32 -5.94
CA GLN A 235 -3.35 5.62 -6.36
C GLN A 235 -3.46 6.58 -5.19
N SER A 236 -4.15 6.17 -4.11
CA SER A 236 -4.32 7.01 -2.92
C SER A 236 -2.98 7.38 -2.29
N THR A 237 -2.01 6.47 -2.32
CA THR A 237 -0.68 6.68 -1.74
C THR A 237 0.16 7.65 -2.58
N LEU A 238 0.12 7.53 -3.91
CA LEU A 238 0.77 8.45 -4.85
C LEU A 238 0.18 9.86 -4.77
N GLU A 239 -1.15 9.97 -4.70
CA GLU A 239 -1.85 11.25 -4.58
C GLU A 239 -1.50 11.96 -3.26
N LYS A 240 -1.35 11.21 -2.16
CA LYS A 240 -0.83 11.76 -0.89
C LYS A 240 0.61 12.29 -1.01
N MET A 241 1.41 11.75 -1.92
CA MET A 241 2.77 12.21 -2.23
C MET A 241 2.81 13.34 -3.28
N GLY A 242 1.66 13.91 -3.65
CA GLY A 242 1.55 15.00 -4.61
C GLY A 242 1.66 14.56 -6.08
N VAL A 243 1.66 13.25 -6.35
CA VAL A 243 1.71 12.71 -7.71
C VAL A 243 0.29 12.40 -8.17
N GLN A 244 -0.15 13.02 -9.26
CA GLN A 244 -1.45 12.69 -9.84
C GLN A 244 -1.40 11.28 -10.42
N ALA A 245 -2.31 10.41 -9.98
CA ALA A 245 -2.42 9.04 -10.45
C ALA A 245 -3.81 8.74 -11.02
N ARG A 246 -3.88 7.83 -11.98
CA ARG A 246 -5.12 7.37 -12.60
C ARG A 246 -5.12 5.86 -12.72
N VAL A 247 -6.12 5.22 -12.11
CA VAL A 247 -6.32 3.79 -12.27
C VAL A 247 -7.16 3.53 -13.52
N GLN A 248 -6.65 2.66 -14.39
CA GLN A 248 -7.36 2.13 -15.54
C GLN A 248 -7.57 0.63 -15.38
N SER A 249 -8.83 0.19 -15.46
CA SER A 249 -9.19 -1.21 -15.28
C SER A 249 -9.40 -1.93 -16.60
N ALA A 250 -9.03 -3.21 -16.66
CA ALA A 250 -9.34 -4.08 -17.80
C ALA A 250 -10.85 -4.39 -17.94
N PHE A 251 -11.61 -4.26 -16.85
CA PHE A 251 -13.07 -4.42 -16.83
C PHE A 251 -13.76 -3.17 -16.27
N CYS A 252 -15.03 -2.97 -16.60
CA CYS A 252 -15.74 -1.75 -16.25
C CYS A 252 -16.11 -1.71 -14.76
N LEU A 253 -15.64 -0.69 -14.04
CA LEU A 253 -16.00 -0.36 -12.67
C LEU A 253 -16.28 1.15 -12.57
N LEU A 254 -17.48 1.57 -12.98
CA LEU A 254 -17.84 2.97 -13.25
C LEU A 254 -17.51 3.94 -12.10
N ASP A 255 -17.74 3.54 -10.86
CA ASP A 255 -17.54 4.42 -9.69
C ASP A 255 -16.12 4.35 -9.11
N VAL A 256 -15.29 3.42 -9.59
CA VAL A 256 -14.00 3.10 -8.97
C VAL A 256 -12.83 3.44 -9.89
N SER A 257 -12.96 3.24 -11.19
CA SER A 257 -11.85 3.42 -12.13
C SER A 257 -12.28 3.72 -13.56
N GLU A 258 -11.39 4.37 -14.30
CA GLU A 258 -11.57 4.54 -15.72
C GLU A 258 -11.45 3.17 -16.43
N PRO A 259 -12.29 2.85 -17.42
CA PRO A 259 -12.03 1.70 -18.28
C PRO A 259 -10.73 1.94 -19.07
N TYR A 260 -9.94 0.88 -19.26
CA TYR A 260 -8.70 0.97 -20.02
C TYR A 260 -8.95 1.52 -21.43
N ASN A 261 -8.19 2.56 -21.77
CA ASN A 261 -8.14 3.09 -23.11
C ASN A 261 -6.71 3.55 -23.39
N ARG A 262 -6.06 2.89 -24.36
CA ARG A 262 -4.67 3.14 -24.75
C ARG A 262 -4.35 4.62 -24.98
N GLN A 263 -5.16 5.31 -25.78
CA GLN A 263 -4.94 6.73 -26.09
C GLN A 263 -5.07 7.62 -24.84
N ARG A 264 -6.01 7.29 -23.95
CA ARG A 264 -6.17 7.99 -22.68
C ARG A 264 -5.00 7.74 -21.73
N ALA A 265 -4.50 6.51 -21.65
CA ALA A 265 -3.32 6.17 -20.87
C ALA A 265 -2.09 6.98 -21.32
N ILE A 266 -1.81 7.00 -22.63
CA ILE A 266 -0.72 7.80 -23.21
C ILE A 266 -0.87 9.28 -22.86
N ARG A 267 -2.07 9.85 -23.03
CA ARG A 267 -2.33 11.27 -22.67
C ARG A 267 -2.19 11.57 -21.18
N HIS A 268 -2.43 10.60 -20.30
CA HIS A 268 -2.18 10.78 -18.86
C HIS A 268 -0.68 10.80 -18.58
N LEU A 269 0.08 9.88 -19.19
CA LEU A 269 1.55 9.82 -19.08
C LEU A 269 2.21 11.11 -19.60
N GLU A 270 1.82 11.58 -20.79
CA GLU A 270 2.31 12.84 -21.38
C GLU A 270 2.02 14.08 -20.51
N LYS A 271 1.02 14.00 -19.62
CA LYS A 271 0.69 15.07 -18.66
C LYS A 271 1.42 14.94 -17.33
N GLY A 272 2.38 14.02 -17.23
CA GLY A 272 3.12 13.72 -16.01
C GLY A 272 2.30 13.02 -14.94
N ARG A 273 1.20 12.34 -15.31
CA ARG A 273 0.41 11.53 -14.37
C ARG A 273 0.90 10.08 -14.40
N VAL A 274 0.88 9.44 -13.25
CA VAL A 274 1.10 7.99 -13.15
C VAL A 274 -0.16 7.26 -13.59
N VAL A 275 -0.02 6.28 -14.48
CA VAL A 275 -1.11 5.39 -14.88
C VAL A 275 -0.94 4.05 -14.18
N ILE A 276 -1.96 3.59 -13.47
CA ILE A 276 -1.93 2.30 -12.76
C ILE A 276 -2.93 1.38 -13.43
N PHE A 277 -2.49 0.21 -13.87
CA PHE A 277 -3.37 -0.78 -14.49
C PHE A 277 -3.89 -1.76 -13.45
N GLY A 278 -5.18 -1.65 -13.18
CA GLY A 278 -5.92 -2.53 -12.27
C GLY A 278 -6.78 -3.53 -13.04
N GLY A 279 -7.27 -4.53 -12.31
CA GLY A 279 -8.09 -5.58 -12.90
C GLY A 279 -7.35 -6.40 -13.95
N LEU A 280 -6.02 -6.34 -13.96
CA LEU A 280 -5.21 -7.15 -14.81
C LEU A 280 -5.19 -8.54 -14.22
N ASN A 281 -5.76 -9.48 -14.95
CA ASN A 281 -5.16 -10.79 -14.95
C ASN A 281 -4.41 -10.97 -16.24
N ALA A 282 -3.55 -11.97 -16.19
CA ALA A 282 -3.59 -13.03 -17.14
C ALA A 282 -4.55 -12.91 -18.36
N GLY A 283 -4.36 -11.95 -19.26
CA GLY A 283 -5.04 -11.89 -20.57
C GLY A 283 -6.56 -11.75 -20.55
N ALA A 284 -7.10 -11.36 -21.71
CA ALA A 284 -8.52 -11.23 -21.99
C ALA A 284 -9.23 -12.61 -21.99
N GLY A 285 -9.52 -13.15 -20.81
CA GLY A 285 -10.24 -14.42 -20.66
C GLY A 285 -9.42 -15.68 -20.93
N ASN A 286 -8.08 -15.60 -20.95
CA ASN A 286 -7.20 -16.77 -21.13
C ASN A 286 -6.39 -17.06 -19.84
N PRO A 287 -6.61 -18.20 -19.17
CA PRO A 287 -6.00 -18.56 -17.89
C PRO A 287 -4.44 -18.63 -17.85
N LEU A 288 -3.74 -18.53 -18.98
CA LEU A 288 -2.29 -18.78 -19.05
C LEU A 288 -1.36 -17.58 -18.86
N PHE A 289 -1.87 -16.36 -18.80
CA PHE A 289 -1.01 -15.17 -18.80
C PHE A 289 -0.58 -14.80 -17.36
N SER A 290 0.59 -14.19 -17.18
CA SER A 290 1.04 -13.72 -15.86
C SER A 290 0.87 -12.21 -15.73
N THR A 291 1.07 -11.69 -14.51
CA THR A 291 1.18 -10.22 -14.32
C THR A 291 2.40 -9.63 -15.01
N ASP A 292 3.43 -10.45 -15.27
CA ASP A 292 4.59 -10.03 -16.07
C ASP A 292 4.19 -9.93 -17.56
N THR A 293 3.39 -10.86 -18.08
CA THR A 293 2.92 -10.79 -19.47
C THR A 293 2.00 -9.59 -19.67
N ALA A 294 1.14 -9.28 -18.70
CA ALA A 294 0.33 -8.06 -18.73
C ALA A 294 1.21 -6.79 -18.76
N ALA A 295 2.30 -6.75 -18.00
CA ALA A 295 3.26 -5.65 -18.05
C ALA A 295 3.96 -5.54 -19.41
N ALA A 296 4.35 -6.66 -20.01
CA ALA A 296 4.95 -6.70 -21.34
C ALA A 296 3.98 -6.18 -22.42
N ILE A 297 2.72 -6.62 -22.40
CA ILE A 297 1.67 -6.15 -23.32
C ILE A 297 1.46 -4.64 -23.16
N ARG A 298 1.33 -4.15 -21.91
CA ARG A 298 1.19 -2.71 -21.65
C ARG A 298 2.41 -1.92 -22.10
N ALA A 299 3.61 -2.46 -21.98
CA ALA A 299 4.82 -1.80 -22.45
C ALA A 299 4.82 -1.60 -23.96
N SER A 300 4.45 -2.64 -24.72
CA SER A 300 4.30 -2.55 -26.18
C SER A 300 3.20 -1.55 -26.57
N GLU A 301 2.02 -1.65 -25.95
CA GLU A 301 0.91 -0.73 -26.24
C GLU A 301 1.24 0.73 -25.92
N LEU A 302 1.96 0.99 -24.83
CA LEU A 302 2.34 2.34 -24.42
C LEU A 302 3.62 2.84 -25.10
N HIS A 303 4.30 2.04 -25.91
CA HIS A 303 5.63 2.37 -26.43
C HIS A 303 6.60 2.74 -25.29
N ALA A 304 6.66 1.91 -24.25
CA ALA A 304 7.60 2.10 -23.16
C ALA A 304 9.00 1.65 -23.60
N ASP A 305 10.02 2.36 -23.10
CA ASP A 305 11.42 2.07 -23.41
C ASP A 305 11.92 0.82 -22.70
N VAL A 306 11.28 0.44 -21.58
CA VAL A 306 11.71 -0.68 -20.73
C VAL A 306 10.58 -1.16 -19.81
N VAL A 307 10.58 -2.46 -19.52
CA VAL A 307 9.83 -3.06 -18.40
C VAL A 307 10.74 -3.17 -17.19
N ILE A 308 10.38 -2.50 -16.11
CA ILE A 308 11.12 -2.54 -14.85
C ILE A 308 10.39 -3.49 -13.90
N LYS A 309 10.98 -4.64 -13.55
CA LYS A 309 10.40 -5.63 -12.63
C LYS A 309 11.10 -5.57 -11.28
N GLY A 310 10.34 -5.18 -10.26
CA GLY A 310 10.80 -5.25 -8.88
C GLY A 310 10.56 -6.63 -8.27
N THR A 311 11.60 -7.27 -7.75
CA THR A 311 11.54 -8.54 -7.02
C THR A 311 11.58 -8.32 -5.51
N SER A 312 10.93 -9.22 -4.77
CA SER A 312 10.92 -9.22 -3.31
C SER A 312 11.60 -10.50 -2.81
N LEU A 313 12.71 -10.39 -2.08
CA LEU A 313 13.46 -11.51 -1.46
C LEU A 313 12.64 -12.44 -0.53
N HIS A 314 11.39 -12.10 -0.19
CA HIS A 314 10.59 -12.77 0.83
C HIS A 314 9.20 -13.19 0.34
N GLY A 315 9.05 -13.54 -0.93
CA GLY A 315 7.86 -14.25 -1.39
C GLY A 315 7.80 -15.63 -0.73
N ILE A 316 6.91 -15.83 0.25
CA ILE A 316 6.62 -17.13 0.91
C ILE A 316 6.14 -18.20 -0.11
N TYR A 317 5.98 -17.83 -1.38
CA TYR A 317 5.61 -18.70 -2.49
C TYR A 317 6.44 -18.46 -3.75
N GLU A 318 7.65 -17.89 -3.64
CA GLU A 318 8.67 -18.02 -4.68
C GLU A 318 9.63 -19.09 -4.19
N CYS A 319 9.28 -20.34 -4.50
CA CYS A 319 10.26 -21.42 -4.50
C CYS A 319 11.22 -21.08 -5.64
N ASP A 320 12.28 -20.35 -5.31
CA ASP A 320 13.62 -20.48 -5.86
C ASP A 320 14.53 -19.43 -5.25
N THR A 321 15.25 -19.84 -4.21
CA THR A 321 16.52 -19.21 -3.84
C THR A 321 17.51 -19.46 -4.98
N ILE A 322 17.65 -18.55 -5.93
CA ILE A 322 18.78 -18.60 -6.86
C ILE A 322 19.92 -17.79 -6.27
N SER A 323 20.99 -18.51 -5.97
CA SER A 323 22.31 -18.02 -5.59
C SER A 323 22.83 -16.97 -6.57
N SER A 324 23.23 -15.85 -5.97
CA SER A 324 24.07 -14.76 -6.46
C SER A 324 25.09 -15.11 -7.56
N VAL A 325 24.65 -15.11 -8.81
CA VAL A 325 25.47 -14.59 -9.90
C VAL A 325 24.67 -13.45 -10.50
N GLU A 326 24.84 -12.25 -9.94
CA GLU A 326 24.23 -11.03 -10.46
C GLU A 326 24.91 -10.70 -11.79
N TYR A 327 24.27 -11.06 -12.89
CA TYR A 327 24.64 -10.54 -14.20
C TYR A 327 24.24 -9.07 -14.26
N GLU A 328 25.16 -8.20 -14.67
CA GLU A 328 24.76 -6.83 -15.03
C GLU A 328 23.90 -6.82 -16.31
N HIS A 329 24.17 -7.75 -17.24
CA HIS A 329 23.52 -7.81 -18.55
C HIS A 329 23.47 -9.26 -19.08
N ILE A 330 22.28 -9.73 -19.45
CA ILE A 330 22.03 -11.10 -19.96
C ILE A 330 21.09 -11.04 -21.18
N SER A 331 21.21 -11.97 -22.12
CA SER A 331 20.27 -12.03 -23.25
C SER A 331 18.99 -12.80 -22.90
N PHE A 332 17.88 -12.52 -23.61
CA PHE A 332 16.64 -13.31 -23.48
C PHE A 332 16.87 -14.81 -23.73
N ARG A 333 17.64 -15.14 -24.77
CA ARG A 333 18.02 -16.53 -25.08
C ARG A 333 18.81 -17.21 -23.96
N GLU A 334 19.77 -16.49 -23.39
CA GLU A 334 20.58 -17.00 -22.29
C GLU A 334 19.72 -17.22 -21.04
N LEU A 335 18.86 -16.26 -20.72
CA LEU A 335 17.90 -16.35 -19.61
C LEU A 335 17.00 -17.60 -19.75
N ALA A 336 16.49 -17.85 -20.96
CA ALA A 336 15.66 -19.01 -21.26
C ALA A 336 16.44 -20.33 -21.15
N SER A 337 17.68 -20.37 -21.63
CA SER A 337 18.53 -21.57 -21.58
C SER A 337 18.86 -22.00 -20.14
N ARG A 338 18.93 -21.04 -19.22
CA ARG A 338 19.23 -21.28 -17.79
C ARG A 338 18.00 -21.68 -16.99
N GLY A 339 16.80 -21.63 -17.57
CA GLY A 339 15.55 -21.91 -16.86
C GLY A 339 15.30 -20.94 -15.70
N SER A 340 15.73 -19.68 -15.81
CA SER A 340 15.58 -18.71 -14.72
C SER A 340 14.10 -18.40 -14.46
N SER A 341 13.66 -18.56 -13.21
CA SER A 341 12.29 -18.30 -12.76
C SER A 341 11.99 -16.81 -12.46
N GLN A 342 12.95 -15.91 -12.75
CA GLN A 342 12.82 -14.49 -12.39
C GLN A 342 11.82 -13.71 -13.23
N ILE A 343 11.42 -14.19 -14.41
CA ILE A 343 10.36 -13.63 -15.24
C ILE A 343 9.60 -14.77 -15.93
N ASP A 344 8.30 -14.62 -16.08
CA ASP A 344 7.48 -15.52 -16.87
C ASP A 344 8.00 -15.64 -18.31
N MET A 345 8.16 -16.86 -18.82
CA MET A 345 8.77 -17.10 -20.12
C MET A 345 7.96 -16.47 -21.26
N MET A 346 6.62 -16.50 -21.15
CA MET A 346 5.75 -15.86 -22.14
C MET A 346 5.95 -14.32 -22.16
N ALA A 347 6.16 -13.72 -20.99
CA ALA A 347 6.51 -12.30 -20.90
C ALA A 347 7.90 -12.00 -21.48
N ALA A 348 8.90 -12.84 -21.21
CA ALA A 348 10.24 -12.70 -21.75
C ALA A 348 10.25 -12.77 -23.29
N THR A 349 9.61 -13.79 -23.87
CA THR A 349 9.48 -13.94 -25.33
C THR A 349 8.72 -12.77 -25.94
N PHE A 350 7.62 -12.32 -25.32
CA PHE A 350 6.88 -11.15 -25.82
C PHE A 350 7.76 -9.88 -25.83
N CYS A 351 8.54 -9.65 -24.78
CA CYS A 351 9.49 -8.54 -24.72
C CYS A 351 10.59 -8.67 -25.78
N GLU A 352 11.14 -9.86 -25.98
CA GLU A 352 12.14 -10.13 -27.02
C GLU A 352 11.61 -9.82 -28.42
N ASP A 353 10.42 -10.32 -28.77
CA ASP A 353 9.76 -10.12 -30.06
C ASP A 353 9.46 -8.64 -30.34
N ASN A 354 9.16 -7.87 -29.29
CA ASN A 354 8.86 -6.44 -29.40
C ASN A 354 10.09 -5.55 -29.17
N SER A 355 11.28 -6.13 -28.99
CA SER A 355 12.53 -5.40 -28.68
C SER A 355 12.42 -4.48 -27.46
N ILE A 356 11.67 -4.91 -26.44
CA ILE A 356 11.48 -4.17 -25.19
C ILE A 356 12.42 -4.76 -24.13
N PRO A 357 13.44 -4.03 -23.66
CA PRO A 357 14.32 -4.52 -22.62
C PRO A 357 13.59 -4.69 -21.29
N VAL A 358 14.10 -5.58 -20.44
CA VAL A 358 13.60 -5.81 -19.08
C VAL A 358 14.72 -5.53 -18.08
N VAL A 359 14.44 -4.81 -17.00
CA VAL A 359 15.36 -4.68 -15.86
C VAL A 359 14.75 -5.35 -14.65
N ILE A 360 15.47 -6.29 -14.05
CA ILE A 360 15.08 -6.98 -12.83
C ILE A 360 15.95 -6.47 -11.68
N PHE A 361 15.33 -6.02 -10.59
CA PHE A 361 16.06 -5.45 -9.45
C PHE A 361 15.32 -5.68 -8.12
N SER A 362 16.05 -5.55 -7.02
CA SER A 362 15.51 -5.67 -5.66
C SER A 362 14.79 -4.40 -5.20
N LEU A 363 13.57 -4.57 -4.69
CA LEU A 363 12.74 -3.48 -4.16
C LEU A 363 13.11 -3.02 -2.74
N HIS A 364 13.92 -3.79 -2.02
CA HIS A 364 14.15 -3.58 -0.58
C HIS A 364 15.16 -2.48 -0.27
N GLU A 365 16.04 -2.16 -1.23
CA GLU A 365 17.06 -1.14 -1.06
C GLU A 365 16.47 0.26 -1.34
N PRO A 366 16.43 1.17 -0.34
CA PRO A 366 15.95 2.52 -0.55
C PRO A 366 16.73 3.23 -1.67
N GLY A 367 16.04 3.97 -2.54
CA GLY A 367 16.63 4.60 -3.72
C GLY A 367 16.72 3.71 -4.96
N ASN A 368 16.65 2.37 -4.86
CA ASN A 368 16.81 1.53 -6.05
C ASN A 368 15.67 1.70 -7.06
N ILE A 369 14.44 1.91 -6.59
CA ILE A 369 13.28 2.10 -7.46
C ILE A 369 13.48 3.35 -8.33
N SER A 370 13.72 4.53 -7.72
CA SER A 370 13.89 5.77 -8.49
C SER A 370 15.07 5.71 -9.46
N ARG A 371 16.19 5.12 -9.02
CA ARG A 371 17.38 4.94 -9.87
C ARG A 371 17.13 3.97 -11.04
N ALA A 372 16.44 2.84 -10.80
CA ALA A 372 16.06 1.89 -11.86
C ALA A 372 15.08 2.51 -12.87
N LEU A 373 14.07 3.24 -12.39
CA LEU A 373 13.13 3.98 -13.25
C LEU A 373 13.82 5.08 -14.07
N SER A 374 14.90 5.67 -13.54
CA SER A 374 15.72 6.67 -14.25
C SER A 374 16.77 6.02 -15.18
N GLY A 375 16.94 4.70 -15.11
CA GLY A 375 17.82 3.89 -15.93
C GLY A 375 19.30 3.90 -15.55
N GLU A 376 19.58 4.09 -14.26
CA GLU A 376 20.88 3.73 -13.70
C GLU A 376 21.12 2.21 -13.78
N ASN A 377 22.37 1.80 -13.81
CA ASN A 377 22.74 0.38 -13.87
C ASN A 377 22.50 -0.28 -12.51
N ILE A 378 21.32 -0.88 -12.32
CA ILE A 378 20.90 -1.56 -11.10
C ILE A 378 20.26 -2.89 -11.48
N GLY A 379 20.64 -3.94 -10.76
CA GLY A 379 20.16 -5.29 -11.00
C GLY A 379 20.64 -5.81 -12.35
N THR A 380 19.77 -6.54 -13.03
CA THR A 380 20.10 -7.22 -14.29
C THR A 380 19.30 -6.63 -15.44
N LEU A 381 20.00 -6.11 -16.45
CA LEU A 381 19.42 -5.75 -17.74
C LEU A 381 19.28 -7.00 -18.62
N ILE A 382 18.12 -7.16 -19.23
CA ILE A 382 17.80 -8.23 -20.17
C ILE A 382 17.40 -7.59 -21.49
N ASP A 383 18.15 -7.86 -22.56
CA ASP A 383 17.82 -7.45 -23.93
C ASP A 383 18.37 -8.44 -24.96
N GLN A 384 18.26 -8.14 -26.26
CA GLN A 384 18.75 -9.03 -27.32
C GLN A 384 20.30 -9.07 -27.42
N THR A 385 20.98 -8.06 -26.88
CA THR A 385 22.43 -7.84 -27.02
C THR A 385 23.25 -8.34 -25.82
N GLY A 386 22.58 -8.83 -24.78
CA GLY A 386 23.24 -9.39 -23.60
C GLY A 386 24.22 -10.50 -23.95
N ARG A 387 25.29 -10.62 -23.14
CA ARG A 387 26.31 -11.64 -23.38
C ARG A 387 25.67 -13.03 -23.34
N ILE A 388 25.92 -13.81 -24.38
CA ILE A 388 25.65 -15.25 -24.40
C ILE A 388 26.88 -15.87 -23.74
N GLY A 389 26.68 -16.47 -22.56
CA GLY A 389 27.76 -16.95 -21.69
C GLY A 389 28.39 -18.24 -22.19
#